data_AF-A0A0J7K956-F1
#
_entry.id   AF-A0A0J7K956-F1
#
_cell.length_a   1.000
_cell.length_b   1.000
_cell.length_c   1.000
_cell.angle_alpha   90.00
_cell.angle_beta   90.00
_cell.angle_gamma   90.00
#
_symmetry.space_group_name_H-M   'P 1'
#
loop_
_entity.id
_entity.type
_entity.pdbx_description
1 polymer ?
#
loop_
_entity_poly.entity_id
_entity_poly.type
_entity_poly.pdbx_seq_one_letter_code
_entity_poly.pdbx_strand_id
1 'polypeptide(L)'
;MSGQEDIIKSIDELLDDPGYWDQILQPPPRTEPPPPPPKPLPQPRPPKVGTLIQRSDHVNRRKQAILLQPPPPPPKRRQTTTSTAARPSTDAPAEQQPPLLMPAGPLPPPPIRVQIEPGLIVEVPHFAVHVSRRYKPRTPQGRYILRFSRTGELRYRRRIE
;
A
#
# COMPACT_ATOMS: atom_id res chain seq x y z
N MET A 1 -37.06 -43.35 -35.10
CA MET A 1 -36.07 -42.36 -34.65
C MET A 1 -36.38 -41.01 -35.31
N SER A 2 -37.51 -40.35 -34.98
CA SER A 2 -37.91 -39.09 -35.66
C SER A 2 -37.67 -37.82 -34.84
N GLY A 3 -37.33 -37.92 -33.55
CA GLY A 3 -37.28 -36.74 -32.68
C GLY A 3 -36.15 -35.75 -32.99
N GLN A 4 -35.08 -36.18 -33.66
CA GLN A 4 -33.92 -35.32 -33.90
C GLN A 4 -34.10 -34.44 -35.14
N GLU A 5 -34.82 -34.92 -36.15
CA GLU A 5 -35.16 -34.16 -37.36
C GLU A 5 -36.22 -33.08 -37.07
N ASP A 6 -37.16 -33.39 -36.17
CA ASP A 6 -38.18 -32.43 -35.73
C ASP A 6 -37.54 -31.28 -34.94
N ILE A 7 -36.53 -31.56 -34.10
CA ILE A 7 -35.78 -30.53 -33.36
C ILE A 7 -35.03 -29.60 -34.32
N ILE A 8 -34.33 -30.15 -35.32
CA ILE A 8 -33.56 -29.35 -36.28
C ILE A 8 -34.50 -28.44 -37.09
N LYS A 9 -35.63 -28.97 -37.57
CA LYS A 9 -36.64 -28.17 -38.28
C LYS A 9 -37.20 -27.02 -37.45
N SER A 10 -37.48 -27.28 -36.16
CA SER A 10 -37.98 -26.22 -35.27
C SER A 10 -36.93 -25.16 -34.93
N ILE A 11 -35.63 -25.48 -35.01
CA ILE A 11 -34.55 -24.48 -34.85
C ILE A 11 -34.46 -23.60 -36.10
N ASP A 12 -34.51 -24.21 -37.30
CA ASP A 12 -34.45 -23.47 -38.56
C ASP A 12 -35.66 -22.52 -38.71
N GLU A 13 -36.87 -22.98 -38.35
CA GLU A 13 -38.08 -22.15 -38.35
C GLU A 13 -38.01 -20.96 -37.36
N LEU A 14 -37.33 -21.13 -36.22
CA LEU A 14 -37.11 -20.05 -35.25
C LEU A 14 -36.07 -19.02 -35.73
N LEU A 15 -35.08 -19.47 -36.51
CA LEU A 15 -34.00 -18.62 -37.02
C LEU A 15 -34.44 -17.78 -38.23
N ASP A 16 -35.39 -18.28 -39.02
CA ASP A 16 -35.94 -17.59 -40.20
C ASP A 16 -37.02 -16.55 -39.88
N ASP A 17 -37.43 -16.39 -38.61
CA ASP A 17 -38.37 -15.33 -38.21
C ASP A 17 -37.64 -13.97 -38.05
N PRO A 18 -37.82 -13.00 -38.97
CA PRO A 18 -37.18 -11.70 -38.89
C PRO A 18 -37.65 -10.87 -37.68
N GLY A 19 -38.83 -11.18 -37.12
CA GLY A 19 -39.38 -10.46 -35.95
C GLY A 19 -38.82 -10.92 -34.60
N TYR A 20 -38.24 -12.12 -34.54
CA TYR A 20 -37.72 -12.70 -33.30
C TYR A 20 -36.46 -11.97 -32.80
N TRP A 21 -35.55 -11.61 -33.71
CA TRP A 21 -34.32 -10.90 -33.37
C TRP A 21 -34.56 -9.46 -32.90
N ASP A 22 -35.57 -8.78 -33.47
CA ASP A 22 -35.94 -7.42 -33.07
C ASP A 22 -36.59 -7.35 -31.68
N GLN A 23 -37.23 -8.43 -31.20
CA GLN A 23 -37.81 -8.51 -29.87
C GLN A 23 -36.81 -8.84 -28.75
N ILE A 24 -35.74 -9.57 -29.06
CA ILE A 24 -34.71 -9.93 -28.07
C ILE A 24 -33.69 -8.81 -27.89
N LEU A 25 -33.41 -8.07 -28.96
CA LEU A 25 -32.51 -6.93 -28.94
C LEU A 25 -33.25 -5.70 -28.40
N GLN A 26 -33.39 -5.61 -27.08
CA GLN A 26 -33.73 -4.34 -26.43
C GLN A 26 -32.78 -3.25 -26.97
N PRO A 27 -33.30 -2.09 -27.42
CA PRO A 27 -32.44 -1.02 -27.86
C PRO A 27 -31.52 -0.62 -26.70
N PRO A 28 -30.21 -0.40 -26.95
CA PRO A 28 -29.29 -0.04 -25.89
C PRO A 28 -29.79 1.21 -25.17
N PRO A 29 -29.74 1.27 -23.83
CA PRO A 29 -30.11 2.46 -23.10
C PRO A 29 -29.27 3.63 -23.61
N ARG A 30 -29.92 4.75 -23.93
CA ARG A 30 -29.25 5.96 -24.40
C ARG A 30 -28.16 6.33 -23.40
N THR A 31 -26.91 6.36 -23.86
CA THR A 31 -25.74 6.74 -23.06
C THR A 31 -25.94 8.16 -22.54
N GLU A 32 -26.16 8.30 -21.24
CA GLU A 32 -26.19 9.60 -20.58
C GLU A 32 -24.80 10.26 -20.71
N PRO A 33 -24.72 11.56 -21.06
CA PRO A 33 -23.43 12.22 -21.20
C PRO A 33 -22.66 12.16 -19.86
N PRO A 34 -21.33 11.91 -19.89
CA PRO A 34 -20.55 11.79 -18.67
C PRO A 34 -20.59 13.09 -17.86
N PRO A 35 -20.56 13.02 -16.51
CA PRO A 35 -20.56 14.20 -15.67
C PRO A 35 -19.32 15.07 -15.95
N PRO A 36 -19.43 16.40 -15.84
CA PRO A 36 -18.32 17.30 -16.09
C PRO A 36 -17.17 17.03 -15.11
N PRO A 37 -15.90 17.22 -15.54
CA PRO A 37 -14.75 17.00 -14.67
C PRO A 37 -14.78 17.93 -13.45
N PRO A 38 -14.27 17.47 -12.29
CA PRO A 38 -14.21 18.30 -11.09
C PRO A 38 -13.33 19.52 -11.33
N LYS A 39 -13.76 20.68 -10.80
CA LYS A 39 -13.00 21.94 -10.89
C LYS A 39 -11.62 21.78 -10.23
N PRO A 40 -10.53 22.27 -10.84
CA PRO A 40 -9.20 22.22 -10.25
C PRO A 40 -9.16 22.99 -8.92
N LEU A 41 -8.43 22.46 -7.95
CA LEU A 41 -8.23 23.09 -6.65
C LEU A 41 -7.49 24.43 -6.82
N PRO A 42 -7.81 25.45 -6.01
CA PRO A 42 -7.07 26.71 -6.04
C PRO A 42 -5.61 26.47 -5.65
N GLN A 43 -4.69 26.99 -6.46
CA GLN A 43 -3.26 26.96 -6.13
C GLN A 43 -2.98 27.85 -4.91
N PRO A 44 -2.05 27.45 -4.02
CA PRO A 44 -1.65 28.29 -2.90
C PRO A 44 -1.08 29.61 -3.42
N ARG A 45 -1.61 30.72 -2.89
CA ARG A 45 -1.15 32.06 -3.29
C ARG A 45 0.30 32.27 -2.85
N PRO A 46 1.14 32.90 -3.69
CA PRO A 46 2.47 33.29 -3.26
C PRO A 46 2.38 34.23 -2.05
N PRO A 47 3.38 34.21 -1.15
CA PRO A 47 3.43 35.11 -0.01
C PRO A 47 3.43 36.57 -0.49
N LYS A 48 2.74 37.45 0.24
CA LYS A 48 2.69 38.88 -0.09
C LYS A 48 4.07 39.50 0.14
N VAL A 49 4.54 40.32 -0.79
CA VAL A 49 5.73 41.15 -0.59
C VAL A 49 5.51 42.01 0.66
N GLY A 50 6.41 41.90 1.66
CA GLY A 50 6.28 42.57 2.96
C GLY A 50 5.83 41.67 4.13
N THR A 51 5.53 40.38 3.92
CA THR A 51 5.32 39.45 5.05
C THR A 51 6.67 39.08 5.68
N LEU A 52 7.02 39.70 6.81
CA LEU A 52 8.28 39.48 7.55
C LEU A 52 8.38 38.09 8.21
N ILE A 53 7.25 37.43 8.48
CA ILE A 53 7.23 36.13 9.16
C ILE A 53 6.22 35.22 8.46
N GLN A 54 6.72 34.14 7.87
CA GLN A 54 5.89 33.09 7.31
C GLN A 54 5.62 32.00 8.36
N ARG A 55 4.58 31.18 8.16
CA ARG A 55 4.25 30.05 9.06
C ARG A 55 5.45 29.10 9.27
N SER A 56 6.35 29.00 8.29
CA SER A 56 7.60 28.22 8.37
C SER A 56 8.56 28.73 9.45
N ASP A 57 8.61 30.05 9.69
CA ASP A 57 9.59 30.65 10.60
C ASP A 57 9.26 30.33 12.05
N HIS A 58 7.98 30.33 12.40
CA HIS A 58 7.52 29.89 13.72
C HIS A 58 7.85 28.41 13.96
N VAL A 59 7.66 27.55 12.96
CA VAL A 59 8.02 26.13 13.03
C VAL A 59 9.53 25.95 13.17
N ASN A 60 10.33 26.71 12.42
CA ASN A 60 11.78 26.66 12.47
C ASN A 60 12.33 27.16 13.82
N ARG A 61 11.78 28.25 14.37
CA ARG A 61 12.14 28.73 15.72
C ARG A 61 11.83 27.68 16.79
N ARG A 62 10.67 27.02 16.72
CA ARG A 62 10.33 25.95 17.68
C ARG A 62 11.30 24.77 17.59
N LYS A 63 11.66 24.35 16.38
CA LYS A 63 12.66 23.28 16.17
C LYS A 63 14.03 23.67 16.71
N GLN A 64 14.49 24.89 16.44
CA GLN A 64 15.75 25.40 16.97
C GLN A 64 15.74 25.44 18.50
N ALA A 65 14.65 25.89 19.12
CA ALA A 65 14.51 25.92 20.57
C ALA A 65 14.64 24.51 21.20
N ILE A 66 14.07 23.49 20.56
CA ILE A 66 14.17 22.09 21.03
C ILE A 66 15.60 21.56 20.86
N LEU A 67 16.24 21.83 19.73
CA LEU A 67 17.62 21.39 19.44
C LEU A 67 18.65 22.00 20.39
N LEU A 68 18.44 23.25 20.80
CA LEU A 68 19.30 23.96 21.73
C LEU A 68 18.99 23.64 23.20
N GLN A 69 17.90 22.92 23.47
CA GLN A 69 17.54 22.56 24.84
C GLN A 69 18.43 21.40 25.32
N PRO A 70 19.09 21.53 26.48
CA PRO A 70 19.87 20.43 27.04
C PRO A 70 18.95 19.23 27.29
N PRO A 71 19.40 17.99 26.99
CA PRO A 71 18.57 16.81 27.16
C PRO A 71 18.19 16.66 28.65
N PRO A 72 16.96 16.22 28.94
CA PRO A 72 16.52 16.06 30.32
C PRO A 72 17.42 15.08 31.06
N PRO A 73 17.66 15.29 32.37
CA PRO A 73 18.50 14.40 33.16
C PRO A 73 17.90 12.98 33.17
N PRO A 74 18.77 11.95 33.16
CA PRO A 74 18.31 10.57 33.18
C PRO A 74 17.52 10.29 34.48
N PRO A 75 16.48 9.44 34.43
CA PRO A 75 15.68 9.11 35.59
C PRO A 75 16.53 8.49 36.70
N LYS A 76 16.30 8.90 37.95
CA LYS A 76 17.04 8.45 39.14
C LYS A 76 16.81 6.96 39.38
N ARG A 77 17.81 6.13 39.09
CA ARG A 77 17.80 4.68 39.36
C ARG A 77 17.75 4.45 40.87
N ARG A 78 16.68 3.82 41.38
CA ARG A 78 16.60 3.39 42.79
C ARG A 78 17.66 2.32 43.02
N GLN A 79 18.60 2.57 43.94
CA GLN A 79 19.56 1.56 44.39
C GLN A 79 18.86 0.63 45.38
N THR A 80 18.63 -0.61 44.97
CA THR A 80 18.28 -1.70 45.88
C THR A 80 19.54 -2.16 46.60
N THR A 81 19.56 -2.01 47.91
CA THR A 81 20.57 -2.56 48.81
C THR A 81 20.40 -4.08 48.90
N THR A 82 21.39 -4.85 48.47
CA THR A 82 21.50 -6.27 48.84
C THR A 82 22.94 -6.63 49.18
N SER A 83 23.02 -7.42 50.24
CA SER A 83 24.17 -7.80 51.05
C SER A 83 25.23 -8.65 50.34
N THR A 84 26.47 -8.44 50.80
CA THR A 84 27.56 -9.40 51.01
C THR A 84 27.24 -10.90 50.80
N ALA A 85 27.94 -11.57 49.87
CA ALA A 85 28.62 -12.87 50.06
C ALA A 85 29.40 -13.34 48.80
N ALA A 86 30.72 -13.53 48.98
CA ALA A 86 31.65 -14.53 48.44
C ALA A 86 31.60 -15.05 46.96
N ARG A 87 32.65 -14.65 46.21
CA ARG A 87 33.62 -15.41 45.34
C ARG A 87 33.16 -16.29 44.14
N PRO A 88 34.06 -16.50 43.15
CA PRO A 88 33.73 -16.56 41.72
C PRO A 88 33.87 -17.95 41.09
N SER A 89 32.99 -18.27 40.14
CA SER A 89 33.18 -19.35 39.17
C SER A 89 32.31 -19.08 37.94
N THR A 90 32.95 -19.20 36.77
CA THR A 90 32.49 -19.65 35.45
C THR A 90 30.99 -19.70 35.11
N ASP A 91 30.72 -19.32 33.86
CA ASP A 91 29.47 -19.30 33.09
C ASP A 91 28.64 -18.01 33.19
N ALA A 92 28.70 -17.25 32.08
CA ALA A 92 27.89 -16.09 31.81
C ALA A 92 26.40 -16.47 31.81
N PRO A 93 25.56 -15.90 32.69
CA PRO A 93 24.13 -16.01 32.55
C PRO A 93 23.63 -14.88 31.65
N ALA A 94 22.81 -15.27 30.67
CA ALA A 94 22.10 -14.39 29.77
C ALA A 94 21.52 -13.17 30.50
N GLU A 95 21.86 -11.98 30.01
CA GLU A 95 21.16 -10.75 30.37
C GLU A 95 19.68 -10.90 29.99
N GLN A 96 18.84 -11.22 30.97
CA GLN A 96 17.40 -11.07 30.85
C GLN A 96 17.10 -9.58 30.73
N GLN A 97 17.08 -9.10 29.49
CA GLN A 97 16.47 -7.82 29.16
C GLN A 97 15.01 -7.85 29.68
N PRO A 98 14.54 -6.82 30.40
CA PRO A 98 13.15 -6.77 30.82
C PRO A 98 12.25 -6.85 29.57
N PRO A 99 11.16 -7.64 29.57
CA PRO A 99 10.29 -7.75 28.41
C PRO A 99 9.76 -6.35 28.08
N LEU A 100 10.25 -5.80 26.97
CA LEU A 100 9.72 -4.57 26.43
C LEU A 100 8.24 -4.81 26.17
N LEU A 101 7.39 -4.19 26.98
CA LEU A 101 5.95 -4.10 26.80
C LEU A 101 5.72 -3.27 25.53
N MET A 102 5.95 -3.91 24.37
CA MET A 102 5.67 -3.33 23.07
C MET A 102 4.15 -3.08 23.06
N PRO A 103 3.68 -1.86 22.80
CA PRO A 103 2.27 -1.65 22.56
C PRO A 103 1.92 -2.57 21.39
N ALA A 104 1.06 -3.56 21.65
CA ALA A 104 0.59 -4.50 20.64
C ALA A 104 -0.33 -3.74 19.67
N GLY A 105 0.28 -2.94 18.80
CA GLY A 105 -0.38 -2.35 17.66
C GLY A 105 -0.84 -3.46 16.71
N PRO A 106 -1.82 -3.17 15.83
CA PRO A 106 -2.28 -4.15 14.86
C PRO A 106 -1.09 -4.74 14.09
N LEU A 107 -1.06 -6.07 13.99
CA LEU A 107 0.00 -6.80 13.31
C LEU A 107 0.19 -6.22 11.90
N PRO A 108 1.43 -5.94 11.45
CA PRO A 108 1.66 -5.41 10.12
C PRO A 108 1.09 -6.39 9.09
N PRO A 109 0.40 -5.88 8.05
CA PRO A 109 -0.19 -6.73 7.02
C PRO A 109 0.89 -7.57 6.33
N PRO A 110 0.59 -8.82 5.99
CA PRO A 110 1.57 -9.73 5.40
C PRO A 110 2.06 -9.20 4.03
N PRO A 111 3.32 -9.50 3.66
CA PRO A 111 3.82 -9.22 2.32
C PRO A 111 2.98 -9.90 1.24
N ILE A 112 2.79 -9.21 0.11
CA ILE A 112 1.97 -9.67 -1.01
C ILE A 112 2.89 -10.35 -2.03
N ARG A 113 2.54 -11.55 -2.46
CA ARG A 113 3.24 -12.27 -3.53
C ARG A 113 2.80 -11.74 -4.88
N VAL A 114 3.71 -11.09 -5.59
CA VAL A 114 3.45 -10.53 -6.93
C VAL A 114 4.26 -11.32 -7.95
N GLN A 115 3.57 -11.88 -8.93
CA GLN A 115 4.21 -12.53 -10.07
C GLN A 115 4.68 -11.45 -11.06
N ILE A 116 6.01 -11.29 -11.19
CA ILE A 116 6.60 -10.33 -12.13
C ILE A 116 6.65 -10.95 -13.52
N GLU A 117 7.13 -12.18 -13.64
CA GLU A 117 7.14 -12.98 -14.87
C GLU A 117 6.54 -14.36 -14.60
N PRO A 118 6.07 -15.10 -15.63
CA PRO A 118 5.64 -16.47 -15.46
C PRO A 118 6.77 -17.30 -14.82
N GLY A 119 6.62 -17.62 -13.53
CA GLY A 119 7.64 -18.32 -12.74
C GLY A 119 8.50 -17.47 -11.80
N LEU A 120 8.43 -16.14 -11.84
CA LEU A 120 9.17 -15.26 -10.92
C LEU A 120 8.21 -14.55 -9.95
N ILE A 121 8.19 -15.03 -8.70
CA ILE A 121 7.36 -14.49 -7.61
C ILE A 121 8.25 -13.67 -6.69
N VAL A 122 7.84 -12.43 -6.44
CA VAL A 122 8.50 -11.53 -5.48
C VAL A 122 7.57 -11.19 -4.35
N GLU A 123 8.09 -11.26 -3.12
CA GLU A 123 7.40 -10.75 -1.95
C GLU A 123 7.56 -9.23 -1.89
N VAL A 124 6.42 -8.55 -2.04
CA VAL A 124 6.32 -7.09 -2.06
C VAL A 124 5.63 -6.66 -0.77
N PRO A 125 6.24 -5.76 0.03
CA PRO A 125 5.59 -5.25 1.23
C PRO A 125 4.24 -4.61 0.89
N HIS A 126 3.22 -4.82 1.73
CA HIS A 126 1.89 -4.25 1.54
C HIS A 126 1.92 -2.72 1.34
N PHE A 127 2.78 -2.03 2.10
CA PHE A 127 3.03 -0.60 1.96
C PHE A 127 3.49 -0.22 0.54
N ALA A 128 4.35 -1.04 -0.07
CA ALA A 128 4.88 -0.78 -1.39
C ALA A 128 3.83 -0.96 -2.50
N VAL A 129 2.84 -1.83 -2.27
CA VAL A 129 1.72 -2.07 -3.18
C VAL A 129 0.68 -0.94 -3.07
N HIS A 130 0.23 -0.62 -1.86
CA HIS A 130 -0.94 0.25 -1.67
C HIS A 130 -0.60 1.71 -1.38
N VAL A 131 0.54 1.99 -0.73
CA VAL A 131 0.89 3.35 -0.29
C VAL A 131 1.86 4.00 -1.27
N SER A 132 3.09 3.49 -1.36
CA SER A 132 4.10 4.07 -2.27
C SER A 132 3.84 3.71 -3.74
N ARG A 133 3.15 2.59 -3.99
CA ARG A 133 2.83 2.04 -5.32
C ARG A 133 4.06 1.85 -6.21
N ARG A 134 5.23 1.70 -5.59
CA ARG A 134 6.52 1.55 -6.26
C ARG A 134 7.41 0.64 -5.45
N TYR A 135 7.95 -0.38 -6.11
CA TYR A 135 8.89 -1.31 -5.51
C TYR A 135 10.06 -1.59 -6.45
N LYS A 136 11.25 -1.78 -5.89
CA LYS A 136 12.45 -2.09 -6.65
C LYS A 136 13.10 -3.38 -6.13
N PRO A 137 12.53 -4.55 -6.41
CA PRO A 137 13.09 -5.79 -5.91
C PRO A 137 14.42 -6.10 -6.59
N ARG A 138 15.31 -6.70 -5.81
CA ARG A 138 16.52 -7.34 -6.30
C ARG A 138 16.27 -8.84 -6.30
N THR A 139 16.32 -9.43 -7.47
CA THR A 139 16.11 -10.87 -7.68
C THR A 139 17.37 -11.47 -8.30
N PRO A 140 17.56 -12.80 -8.27
CA PRO A 140 18.71 -13.45 -8.91
C PRO A 140 18.82 -13.13 -10.42
N GLN A 141 17.68 -12.88 -11.07
CA GLN A 141 17.62 -12.51 -12.49
C GLN A 141 17.92 -11.02 -12.74
N GLY A 142 18.11 -10.20 -11.71
CA GLY A 142 18.42 -8.77 -11.85
C GLY A 142 17.53 -7.88 -11.01
N ARG A 143 17.58 -6.58 -11.29
CA ARG A 143 16.79 -5.57 -10.57
C ARG A 143 15.54 -5.26 -11.38
N TYR A 144 14.43 -5.05 -10.69
CA TYR A 144 13.19 -4.65 -11.35
C TYR A 144 12.67 -3.33 -10.79
N ILE A 145 11.90 -2.61 -11.60
CA ILE A 145 11.02 -1.54 -11.15
C ILE A 145 9.59 -2.04 -11.34
N LEU A 146 8.87 -2.14 -10.24
CA LEU A 146 7.44 -2.44 -10.22
C LEU A 146 6.67 -1.17 -9.87
N ARG A 147 5.54 -0.96 -10.56
CA ARG A 147 4.56 0.06 -10.18
C ARG A 147 3.18 -0.56 -10.09
N PHE A 148 2.46 -0.17 -9.05
CA PHE A 148 1.15 -0.69 -8.73
C PHE A 148 0.06 0.35 -9.01
N SER A 149 -1.14 -0.11 -9.33
CA SER A 149 -2.34 0.70 -9.40
C SER A 149 -2.77 1.13 -7.98
N ARG A 150 -3.81 1.97 -7.89
CA ARG A 150 -4.46 2.26 -6.60
C ARG A 150 -5.14 1.02 -5.99
N THR A 151 -5.54 0.06 -6.81
CA THR A 151 -6.16 -1.20 -6.41
C THR A 151 -5.15 -2.28 -6.02
N GLY A 152 -3.84 -2.01 -6.14
CA GLY A 152 -2.77 -2.95 -5.81
C GLY A 152 -2.34 -3.88 -6.95
N GLU A 153 -2.88 -3.68 -8.15
CA GLU A 153 -2.54 -4.47 -9.34
C GLU A 153 -1.22 -3.99 -9.96
N LEU A 154 -0.43 -4.92 -10.49
CA LEU A 154 0.83 -4.59 -11.17
C LEU A 154 0.54 -3.95 -12.54
N ARG A 155 0.82 -2.64 -12.68
CA ARG A 155 0.60 -1.90 -13.95
C ARG A 155 1.84 -1.79 -14.82
N TYR A 156 3.01 -1.80 -14.20
CA TYR A 156 4.27 -1.59 -14.91
C TYR A 156 5.36 -2.43 -14.28
N ARG A 157 6.08 -3.16 -15.13
CA ARG A 157 7.30 -3.87 -14.78
C ARG A 157 8.39 -3.54 -15.79
N ARG A 158 9.59 -3.25 -15.29
CA ARG A 158 10.79 -3.07 -16.13
C ARG A 158 12.00 -3.63 -15.41
N ARG A 159 12.82 -4.40 -16.13
CA ARG A 159 14.13 -4.85 -15.66
C ARG A 159 15.15 -3.70 -15.80
N ILE A 160 15.94 -3.49 -14.76
CA ILE A 160 17.16 -2.68 -14.77
C ILE A 160 18.29 -3.71 -14.64
N GLU A 161 19.16 -3.78 -15.64
CA GLU A 161 20.35 -4.64 -15.65
C GLU A 161 21.20 -4.46 -14.38
#